data_AF-A0A3N2RFX3-F1
#
_entry.id   AF-A0A3N2RFX3-F1
#
_cell.length_a   1.000
_cell.length_b   1.000
_cell.length_c   1.000
_cell.angle_alpha   90.00
_cell.angle_beta   90.00
_cell.angle_gamma   90.00
#
_symmetry.space_group_name_H-M   'P 1'
#
loop_
_entity.id
_entity.type
_entity.pdbx_description
1 polymer ?
#
loop_
_entity_poly.entity_id
_entity_poly.type
_entity_poly.pdbx_seq_one_letter_code
_entity_poly.pdbx_strand_id
1 'polypeptide(L)'
;MLFSRTTAEAVAREVDESWPITRAKFLHSRLVWASPGNENLLAELRAIAANPDPERAGRAMAGIISGTLYELMGKLRNRSAPHAMIAGTFAMHLALVTGLGARYAYTTFGAVLREALNLPGPDGAKELYAMVLSGELSDIARVEAVVERAWAGLSSWQAGPAFTAALQRRVSHTFGSIEAVA
;
A
#
# COMPACT_ATOMS: atom_id res chain seq x y z
N MET A 1 -9.91 -22.22 1.89
CA MET A 1 -11.22 -21.63 1.52
C MET A 1 -11.61 -22.18 0.15
N LEU A 2 -12.82 -22.72 0.03
CA LEU A 2 -13.43 -23.05 -1.26
C LEU A 2 -14.28 -21.84 -1.67
N PHE A 3 -14.10 -21.34 -2.89
CA PHE A 3 -14.88 -20.23 -3.43
C PHE A 3 -15.80 -20.73 -4.53
N SER A 4 -17.00 -20.15 -4.61
CA SER A 4 -17.75 -20.18 -5.88
C SER A 4 -16.99 -19.37 -6.94
N ARG A 5 -17.25 -19.61 -8.23
CA ARG A 5 -16.67 -18.80 -9.32
C ARG A 5 -16.93 -17.31 -9.12
N THR A 6 -18.17 -16.92 -8.86
CA THR A 6 -18.57 -15.52 -8.64
C THR A 6 -17.81 -14.89 -7.45
N THR A 7 -17.65 -15.65 -6.36
CA THR A 7 -16.87 -15.19 -5.20
C THR A 7 -15.39 -15.04 -5.55
N ALA A 8 -14.80 -15.97 -6.29
CA ALA A 8 -13.41 -15.90 -6.70
C ALA A 8 -13.15 -14.68 -7.60
N GLU A 9 -14.05 -14.41 -8.54
CA GLU A 9 -13.98 -13.23 -9.40
C GLU A 9 -14.15 -11.92 -8.61
N ALA A 10 -15.07 -11.88 -7.65
CA ALA A 10 -15.25 -10.71 -6.78
C ALA A 10 -13.98 -10.42 -5.97
N VAL A 11 -13.35 -11.45 -5.40
CA VAL A 11 -12.08 -11.32 -4.68
C VAL A 11 -10.95 -10.88 -5.61
N ALA A 12 -10.88 -11.40 -6.84
CA ALA A 12 -9.88 -10.98 -7.81
C ALA A 12 -10.04 -9.49 -8.23
N ARG A 13 -11.28 -8.97 -8.30
CA ARG A 13 -11.60 -7.57 -8.65
C ARG A 13 -11.45 -6.58 -7.48
N GLU A 14 -11.48 -7.06 -6.24
CA GLU A 14 -11.37 -6.19 -5.09
C GLU A 14 -9.95 -5.64 -4.98
N VAL A 15 -9.86 -4.34 -4.75
CA VAL A 15 -8.62 -3.57 -4.55
C VAL A 15 -8.76 -2.79 -3.26
N ASP A 16 -8.03 -3.23 -2.25
CA ASP A 16 -7.96 -2.69 -0.91
C ASP A 16 -6.50 -2.34 -0.54
N GLU A 17 -6.28 -1.88 0.68
CA GLU A 17 -4.93 -1.52 1.18
C GLU A 17 -3.95 -2.70 1.15
N SER A 18 -4.47 -3.93 1.32
CA SER A 18 -3.69 -5.16 1.31
C SER A 18 -3.48 -5.76 -0.08
N TRP A 19 -4.05 -5.17 -1.14
CA TRP A 19 -4.02 -5.70 -2.50
C TRP A 19 -2.61 -6.13 -2.96
N PRO A 20 -1.53 -5.34 -2.74
CA PRO A 20 -0.19 -5.70 -3.21
C PRO A 20 0.33 -7.03 -2.65
N ILE A 21 -0.15 -7.46 -1.48
CA ILE A 21 0.29 -8.71 -0.84
C ILE A 21 -0.76 -9.82 -0.96
N THR A 22 -2.04 -9.48 -1.14
CA THR A 22 -3.10 -10.49 -1.20
C THR A 22 -3.37 -10.99 -2.62
N ARG A 23 -3.19 -10.17 -3.67
CA ARG A 23 -3.53 -10.58 -5.05
C ARG A 23 -2.47 -11.37 -5.77
N ALA A 24 -1.27 -11.40 -5.20
CA ALA A 24 -0.20 -12.35 -5.49
C ALA A 24 -0.71 -13.79 -5.62
N LYS A 25 -1.72 -14.18 -4.84
CA LYS A 25 -2.33 -15.51 -4.89
C LYS A 25 -2.89 -15.89 -6.26
N PHE A 26 -3.41 -14.95 -7.05
CA PHE A 26 -3.92 -15.24 -8.40
C PHE A 26 -2.80 -15.16 -9.44
N LEU A 27 -1.84 -14.26 -9.21
CA LEU A 27 -0.77 -13.95 -10.15
C LEU A 27 0.32 -15.05 -10.17
N HIS A 28 0.67 -15.60 -9.01
CA HIS A 28 1.76 -16.58 -8.87
C HIS A 28 1.28 -18.02 -8.66
N SER A 29 -0.04 -18.26 -8.61
CA SER A 29 -0.56 -19.64 -8.51
C SER A 29 -0.33 -20.43 -9.79
N ARG A 30 -0.07 -21.74 -9.63
CA ARG A 30 -0.01 -22.71 -10.73
C ARG A 30 -1.24 -23.61 -10.68
N LEU A 31 -1.88 -23.84 -11.82
CA LEU A 31 -2.98 -24.80 -11.93
C LEU A 31 -2.43 -26.21 -11.70
N VAL A 32 -2.99 -26.93 -10.73
CA VAL A 32 -2.64 -28.34 -10.44
C VAL A 32 -3.72 -29.28 -10.94
N TRP A 33 -4.99 -28.87 -10.86
CA TRP A 33 -6.15 -29.61 -11.31
C TRP A 33 -7.30 -28.65 -11.61
N ALA A 34 -8.16 -28.99 -12.58
CA ALA A 34 -9.39 -28.28 -12.87
C ALA A 34 -10.55 -29.27 -13.08
N SER A 35 -11.73 -28.88 -12.60
CA SER A 35 -12.98 -29.54 -12.96
C SER A 35 -13.30 -29.27 -14.44
N PRO A 36 -13.98 -30.19 -15.16
CA PRO A 36 -14.41 -29.94 -16.53
C PRO A 36 -15.12 -28.60 -16.70
N GLY A 37 -14.73 -27.82 -17.70
CA GLY A 37 -15.27 -26.49 -18.00
C GLY A 37 -14.69 -25.34 -17.16
N ASN A 38 -13.69 -25.61 -16.32
CA ASN A 38 -13.00 -24.59 -15.49
C ASN A 38 -11.49 -24.53 -15.74
N GLU A 39 -11.01 -25.11 -16.84
CA GLU A 39 -9.60 -25.18 -17.21
C GLU A 39 -8.97 -23.77 -17.32
N ASN A 40 -9.77 -22.78 -17.73
CA ASN A 40 -9.34 -21.39 -17.90
C ASN A 40 -9.59 -20.48 -16.68
N LEU A 41 -10.27 -20.96 -15.63
CA LEU A 41 -10.69 -20.11 -14.51
C LEU A 41 -9.50 -19.37 -13.86
N LEU A 42 -8.38 -20.06 -13.63
CA LEU A 42 -7.21 -19.41 -13.02
C LEU A 42 -6.62 -18.32 -13.93
N ALA A 43 -6.62 -18.54 -15.26
CA ALA A 43 -6.13 -17.55 -16.21
C ALA A 43 -7.04 -16.31 -16.25
N GLU A 44 -8.35 -16.50 -16.19
CA GLU A 44 -9.35 -15.42 -16.10
C GLU A 44 -9.18 -14.61 -14.82
N LEU A 45 -9.07 -15.29 -13.66
CA LEU A 45 -8.84 -14.63 -12.36
C LEU A 45 -7.51 -13.87 -12.34
N ARG A 46 -6.46 -14.41 -12.96
CA ARG A 46 -5.18 -13.74 -13.11
C ARG A 46 -5.31 -12.47 -13.97
N ALA A 47 -6.03 -12.53 -15.08
CA ALA A 47 -6.25 -11.38 -15.95
C ALA A 47 -7.01 -10.26 -15.22
N ILE A 48 -8.01 -10.62 -14.41
CA ILE A 48 -8.74 -9.69 -13.55
C ILE A 48 -7.79 -9.06 -12.51
N ALA A 49 -7.04 -9.90 -11.78
CA ALA A 49 -6.17 -9.44 -10.70
C ALA A 49 -4.96 -8.64 -11.20
N ALA A 50 -4.50 -8.83 -12.44
CA ALA A 50 -3.34 -8.13 -12.99
C ALA A 50 -3.61 -6.66 -13.34
N ASN A 51 -4.89 -6.28 -13.50
CA ASN A 51 -5.28 -4.91 -13.83
C ASN A 51 -6.24 -4.35 -12.77
N PRO A 52 -5.72 -3.91 -11.61
CA PRO A 52 -6.55 -3.28 -10.60
C PRO A 52 -7.16 -1.99 -11.13
N ASP A 53 -8.42 -1.74 -10.75
CA ASP A 53 -9.12 -0.50 -11.05
C ASP A 53 -8.33 0.71 -10.48
N PRO A 54 -7.95 1.70 -11.32
CA PRO A 54 -7.10 2.81 -10.90
C PRO A 54 -7.72 3.67 -9.79
N GLU A 55 -9.05 3.85 -9.81
CA GLU A 55 -9.76 4.63 -8.81
C GLU A 55 -9.79 3.92 -7.45
N ARG A 56 -10.00 2.61 -7.45
CA ARG A 56 -9.91 1.79 -6.23
C ARG A 56 -8.49 1.75 -5.68
N ALA A 57 -7.48 1.63 -6.54
CA ALA A 57 -6.08 1.70 -6.13
C ALA A 57 -5.76 3.07 -5.51
N GLY A 58 -6.21 4.17 -6.12
CA GLY A 58 -6.12 5.52 -5.57
C GLY A 58 -6.78 5.66 -4.19
N ARG A 59 -7.96 5.07 -4.00
CA ARG A 59 -8.65 5.04 -2.70
C ARG A 59 -7.89 4.22 -1.65
N ALA A 60 -7.34 3.06 -2.02
CA ALA A 60 -6.54 2.23 -1.12
C ALA A 60 -5.25 2.94 -0.69
N MET A 61 -4.54 3.60 -1.62
CA MET A 61 -3.38 4.43 -1.28
C MET A 61 -3.76 5.54 -0.31
N ALA A 62 -4.85 6.26 -0.59
CA ALA A 62 -5.35 7.31 0.29
C ALA A 62 -5.68 6.80 1.71
N GLY A 63 -6.26 5.59 1.82
CA GLY A 63 -6.53 4.92 3.09
C GLY A 63 -5.26 4.70 3.91
N ILE A 64 -4.24 4.06 3.31
CA ILE A 64 -2.95 3.82 3.97
C ILE A 64 -2.28 5.13 4.40
N ILE A 65 -2.27 6.15 3.53
CA ILE A 65 -1.55 7.39 3.81
C ILE A 65 -2.23 8.17 4.94
N SER A 66 -3.54 8.36 4.87
CA SER A 66 -4.28 9.16 5.85
C SER A 66 -4.53 8.43 7.17
N GLY A 67 -4.74 7.12 7.12
CA GLY A 67 -4.94 6.27 8.30
C GLY A 67 -3.63 5.98 9.00
N THR A 68 -2.71 5.29 8.31
CA THR A 68 -1.52 4.71 8.94
C THR A 68 -0.30 5.62 8.87
N LEU A 69 0.08 6.10 7.69
CA LEU A 69 1.34 6.86 7.56
C LEU A 69 1.28 8.19 8.33
N TYR A 70 0.14 8.89 8.29
CA TYR A 70 -0.07 10.12 9.04
C TYR A 70 0.05 9.88 10.57
N GLU A 71 -0.51 8.79 11.07
CA GLU A 71 -0.39 8.40 12.49
C GLU A 71 1.06 8.11 12.87
N LEU A 72 1.79 7.38 12.02
CA LEU A 72 3.19 7.07 12.24
C LEU A 72 4.07 8.33 12.24
N MET A 73 3.79 9.31 11.38
CA MET A 73 4.48 10.61 11.43
C MET A 73 4.23 11.36 12.73
N GLY A 74 2.98 11.32 13.23
CA GLY A 74 2.66 11.87 14.55
C GLY A 74 3.44 11.19 15.67
N LYS A 75 3.53 9.85 15.63
CA LYS A 75 4.32 9.06 16.59
C LYS A 75 5.82 9.36 16.52
N LEU A 76 6.36 9.53 15.31
CA LEU A 76 7.77 9.85 15.08
C LEU A 76 8.12 11.20 15.71
N ARG A 77 7.39 12.25 15.31
CA ARG A 77 7.63 13.64 15.75
C ARG A 77 7.40 13.83 17.25
N ASN A 78 6.44 13.11 17.84
CA ASN A 78 6.17 13.14 19.27
C ASN A 78 7.07 12.20 20.08
N ARG A 79 7.94 11.42 19.42
CA ARG A 79 8.82 10.42 20.05
C ARG A 79 8.06 9.44 20.96
N SER A 80 6.84 9.09 20.58
CA SER A 80 5.93 8.29 21.43
C SER A 80 6.09 6.78 21.26
N ALA A 81 6.99 6.34 20.37
CA ALA A 81 7.36 4.94 20.20
C ALA A 81 8.81 4.81 19.68
N PRO A 82 9.44 3.62 19.78
CA PRO A 82 10.78 3.39 19.25
C PRO A 82 10.89 3.72 17.76
N HIS A 83 11.88 4.53 17.37
CA HIS A 83 12.02 5.02 15.99
C HIS A 83 12.27 3.87 15.00
N ALA A 84 13.02 2.84 15.40
CA ALA A 84 13.22 1.64 14.58
C ALA A 84 11.90 0.93 14.25
N MET A 85 10.98 0.81 15.22
CA MET A 85 9.67 0.20 15.02
C MET A 85 8.78 1.06 14.12
N ILE A 86 8.81 2.38 14.31
CA ILE A 86 8.08 3.32 13.45
C ILE A 86 8.61 3.22 12.02
N ALA A 87 9.93 3.26 11.82
CA ALA A 87 10.57 3.20 10.51
C ALA A 87 10.25 1.88 9.77
N GLY A 88 10.33 0.73 10.46
CA GLY A 88 9.96 -0.55 9.88
C GLY A 88 8.48 -0.62 9.48
N THR A 89 7.58 -0.14 10.35
CA THR A 89 6.14 -0.11 10.06
C THR A 89 5.82 0.85 8.92
N PHE A 90 6.44 2.02 8.92
CA PHE A 90 6.28 3.04 7.87
C PHE A 90 6.78 2.50 6.53
N ALA A 91 7.96 1.87 6.49
CA ALA A 91 8.52 1.26 5.29
C ALA A 91 7.57 0.21 4.69
N MET A 92 7.00 -0.67 5.51
CA MET A 92 6.06 -1.68 5.02
C MET A 92 4.81 -1.06 4.40
N HIS A 93 4.19 -0.08 5.06
CA HIS A 93 3.00 0.58 4.53
C HIS A 93 3.31 1.46 3.31
N LEU A 94 4.47 2.13 3.29
CA LEU A 94 4.95 2.87 2.13
C LEU A 94 5.22 1.93 0.95
N ALA A 95 5.70 0.71 1.20
CA ALA A 95 5.87 -0.30 0.15
C ALA A 95 4.52 -0.77 -0.40
N LEU A 96 3.47 -0.89 0.43
CA LEU A 96 2.11 -1.16 -0.08
C LEU A 96 1.61 -0.02 -0.97
N VAL A 97 1.81 1.23 -0.55
CA VAL A 97 1.51 2.41 -1.38
C VAL A 97 2.29 2.40 -2.70
N THR A 98 3.57 2.04 -2.66
CA THR A 98 4.43 1.89 -3.85
C THR A 98 3.92 0.78 -4.78
N GLY A 99 3.53 -0.37 -4.23
CA GLY A 99 2.97 -1.49 -4.97
C GLY A 99 1.64 -1.12 -5.63
N LEU A 100 0.74 -0.46 -4.91
CA LEU A 100 -0.51 0.06 -5.47
C LEU A 100 -0.26 1.06 -6.61
N GLY A 101 0.67 2.00 -6.41
CA GLY A 101 1.04 2.98 -7.42
C GLY A 101 1.61 2.32 -8.69
N ALA A 102 2.45 1.31 -8.54
CA ALA A 102 3.02 0.55 -9.64
C ALA A 102 2.09 -0.55 -10.19
N ARG A 103 0.90 -0.74 -9.59
CA ARG A 103 0.00 -1.88 -9.83
C ARG A 103 0.73 -3.23 -9.74
N TYR A 104 1.65 -3.30 -8.81
CA TYR A 104 2.56 -4.40 -8.60
C TYR A 104 2.15 -5.20 -7.36
N ALA A 105 1.94 -6.50 -7.55
CA ALA A 105 1.70 -7.44 -6.46
C ALA A 105 3.01 -8.15 -6.10
N TYR A 106 3.38 -8.06 -4.84
CA TYR A 106 4.57 -8.67 -4.28
C TYR A 106 4.46 -10.19 -4.23
N THR A 107 5.56 -10.89 -4.50
CA THR A 107 5.52 -12.36 -4.57
C THR A 107 5.19 -12.98 -3.21
N THR A 108 5.79 -12.45 -2.15
CA THR A 108 5.61 -12.91 -0.77
C THR A 108 5.72 -11.74 0.20
N PHE A 109 5.15 -11.88 1.40
CA PHE A 109 5.26 -10.86 2.44
C PHE A 109 6.72 -10.54 2.82
N GLY A 110 7.57 -11.56 2.92
CA GLY A 110 9.00 -11.38 3.26
C GLY A 110 9.84 -10.71 2.16
N ALA A 111 9.33 -10.64 0.93
CA ALA A 111 10.01 -10.02 -0.19
C ALA A 111 9.56 -8.57 -0.47
N VAL A 112 8.53 -8.07 0.22
CA VAL A 112 7.89 -6.76 -0.05
C VAL A 112 8.92 -5.63 -0.17
N LEU A 113 9.74 -5.40 0.86
CA LEU A 113 10.70 -4.29 0.84
C LEU A 113 11.78 -4.47 -0.24
N ARG A 114 12.20 -5.72 -0.48
CA ARG A 114 13.22 -6.05 -1.47
C ARG A 114 12.73 -5.79 -2.89
N GLU A 115 11.49 -6.19 -3.17
CA GLU A 115 10.85 -5.94 -4.46
C GLU A 115 10.53 -4.45 -4.64
N ALA A 116 10.07 -3.76 -3.59
CA ALA A 116 9.75 -2.34 -3.62
C ALA A 116 10.95 -1.44 -3.98
N LEU A 117 12.20 -1.85 -3.67
CA LEU A 117 13.42 -1.15 -4.11
C LEU A 117 13.51 -0.99 -5.63
N ASN A 118 12.93 -1.92 -6.38
CA ASN A 118 12.97 -1.94 -7.84
C ASN A 118 11.80 -1.18 -8.47
N LEU A 119 10.85 -0.70 -7.66
CA LEU A 119 9.68 0.05 -8.14
C LEU A 119 9.96 1.56 -8.13
N PRO A 120 9.24 2.33 -8.96
CA PRO A 120 9.16 3.78 -8.80
C PRO A 120 8.48 4.11 -7.47
N GLY A 121 9.08 4.98 -6.66
CA GLY A 121 8.54 5.37 -5.36
C GLY A 121 8.86 6.83 -5.04
N PRO A 122 8.31 7.37 -3.95
CA PRO A 122 8.60 8.74 -3.53
C PRO A 122 10.08 8.89 -3.16
N ASP A 123 10.58 10.12 -3.22
CA ASP A 123 11.94 10.44 -2.77
C ASP A 123 12.16 9.95 -1.33
N GLY A 124 13.34 9.40 -1.02
CA GLY A 124 13.64 8.78 0.28
C GLY A 124 13.08 7.36 0.51
N ALA A 125 12.12 6.87 -0.28
CA ALA A 125 11.53 5.55 -0.07
C ALA A 125 12.54 4.40 -0.19
N LYS A 126 13.38 4.43 -1.24
CA LYS A 126 14.36 3.36 -1.49
C LYS A 126 15.42 3.30 -0.39
N GLU A 127 15.87 4.46 0.08
CA GLU A 127 16.80 4.55 1.21
C GLU A 127 16.17 3.97 2.48
N LEU A 128 14.91 4.30 2.76
CA LEU A 128 14.17 3.74 3.89
C LEU A 128 14.04 2.21 3.79
N TYR A 129 13.69 1.67 2.63
CA TYR A 129 13.56 0.22 2.44
C TYR A 129 14.90 -0.49 2.66
N ALA A 130 15.99 0.05 2.12
CA ALA A 130 17.32 -0.50 2.29
C ALA A 130 17.78 -0.45 3.76
N MET A 131 17.50 0.65 4.46
CA MET A 131 17.79 0.82 5.88
C MET A 131 17.05 -0.21 6.76
N VAL A 132 15.76 -0.44 6.49
CA VAL A 132 14.98 -1.45 7.22
C VAL A 132 15.43 -2.87 6.90
N LEU A 133 15.77 -3.15 5.63
CA LEU A 133 16.26 -4.47 5.21
C LEU A 133 17.62 -4.83 5.82
N SER A 134 18.52 -3.85 5.96
CA SER A 134 19.85 -4.03 6.56
C SER A 134 19.81 -4.07 8.09
N GLY A 135 18.73 -3.56 8.71
CA GLY A 135 18.62 -3.44 10.16
C GLY A 135 19.42 -2.26 10.73
N GLU A 136 19.94 -1.36 9.89
CA GLU A 136 20.69 -0.16 10.31
C GLU A 136 19.75 0.94 10.87
N LEU A 137 19.07 0.63 11.98
CA LEU A 137 18.05 1.49 12.59
C LEU A 137 18.48 2.09 13.94
N SER A 138 19.77 2.03 14.27
CA SER A 138 20.33 2.53 15.53
C SER A 138 20.57 4.04 15.55
N ASP A 139 20.88 4.63 14.39
CA ASP A 139 21.05 6.08 14.26
C ASP A 139 19.68 6.77 14.13
N ILE A 140 19.17 7.25 15.26
CA ILE A 140 17.85 7.87 15.38
C ILE A 140 17.73 9.09 14.46
N ALA A 141 18.75 9.93 14.36
CA ALA A 141 18.70 11.15 13.56
C ALA A 141 18.64 10.82 12.06
N ARG A 142 19.42 9.82 11.63
CA ARG A 142 19.36 9.32 10.25
C ARG A 142 18.00 8.70 9.94
N VAL A 143 17.46 7.88 10.85
CA VAL A 143 16.13 7.26 10.70
C VAL A 143 15.05 8.33 10.54
N GLU A 144 15.04 9.34 11.42
CA GLU A 144 14.07 10.44 11.38
C GLU A 144 14.16 11.21 10.05
N ALA A 145 15.38 11.58 9.63
CA ALA A 145 15.59 12.31 8.39
C ALA A 145 15.11 11.53 7.15
N VAL A 146 15.37 10.23 7.09
CA VAL A 146 14.95 9.38 5.95
C VAL A 146 13.45 9.18 5.92
N VAL A 147 12.80 8.98 7.07
CA VAL A 147 11.33 8.87 7.16
C VAL A 147 10.65 10.19 6.79
N GLU A 148 11.13 11.32 7.27
CA GLU A 148 10.60 12.66 6.92
C GLU A 148 10.76 12.95 5.43
N ARG A 149 11.89 12.58 4.83
CA ARG A 149 12.11 12.71 3.38
C ARG A 149 11.14 11.83 2.58
N ALA A 150 10.96 10.58 2.99
CA ALA A 150 9.97 9.66 2.40
C ALA A 150 8.54 10.22 2.50
N TRP A 151 8.19 10.81 3.64
CA TRP A 151 6.92 11.47 3.85
C TRP A 151 6.73 12.68 2.93
N ALA A 152 7.70 13.58 2.85
CA ALA A 152 7.65 14.75 1.99
C ALA A 152 7.53 14.35 0.50
N GLY A 153 8.26 13.30 0.09
CA GLY A 153 8.25 12.78 -1.27
C GLY A 153 6.89 12.26 -1.75
N LEU A 154 5.99 11.87 -0.85
CA LEU A 154 4.63 11.41 -1.23
C LEU A 154 3.81 12.49 -1.95
N SER A 155 4.02 13.76 -1.58
CA SER A 155 3.25 14.89 -2.11
C SER A 155 3.59 15.22 -3.58
N SER A 156 4.84 14.97 -3.98
CA SER A 156 5.36 15.25 -5.33
C SER A 156 5.43 14.01 -6.22
N TRP A 157 5.29 12.81 -5.65
CA TRP A 157 5.19 11.56 -6.40
C TRP A 157 3.80 11.38 -7.02
N GLN A 158 3.61 10.38 -7.89
CA GLN A 158 2.33 10.11 -8.57
C GLN A 158 1.15 9.85 -7.60
N ALA A 159 1.42 9.54 -6.33
CA ALA A 159 0.39 9.44 -5.30
C ALA A 159 -0.05 10.80 -4.72
N GLY A 160 0.54 11.91 -5.14
CA GLY A 160 0.20 13.27 -4.69
C GLY A 160 -1.30 13.58 -4.79
N PRO A 161 -1.97 13.37 -5.94
CA PRO A 161 -3.42 13.53 -6.04
C PRO A 161 -4.20 12.63 -5.07
N ALA A 162 -3.77 11.38 -4.89
CA ALA A 162 -4.39 10.46 -3.93
C ALA A 162 -4.18 10.92 -2.48
N PHE A 163 -3.01 11.48 -2.15
CA PHE A 163 -2.69 12.07 -0.87
C PHE A 163 -3.58 13.29 -0.58
N THR A 164 -3.69 14.22 -1.53
CA THR A 164 -4.59 15.38 -1.42
C THR A 164 -6.04 14.93 -1.25
N ALA A 165 -6.50 13.96 -2.05
CA ALA A 165 -7.86 13.43 -1.93
C ALA A 165 -8.11 12.73 -0.58
N ALA A 166 -7.09 12.10 0.00
CA ALA A 166 -7.15 11.48 1.32
C ALA A 166 -7.37 12.55 2.42
N LEU A 167 -6.59 13.63 2.36
CA LEU A 167 -6.71 14.75 3.30
C LEU A 167 -8.09 15.41 3.18
N GLN A 168 -8.56 15.67 1.95
CA GLN A 168 -9.88 16.26 1.71
C GLN A 168 -11.00 15.41 2.31
N ARG A 169 -10.99 14.08 2.08
CA ARG A 169 -11.99 13.18 2.66
C ARG A 169 -12.03 13.24 4.19
N ARG A 170 -10.87 13.28 4.85
CA ARG A 170 -10.80 13.36 6.32
C ARG A 170 -11.42 14.66 6.84
N VAL A 171 -11.24 15.77 6.13
CA VAL A 171 -11.85 17.06 6.48
C VAL A 171 -13.36 17.03 6.21
N SER A 172 -13.80 16.53 5.06
CA SER A 172 -15.21 16.49 4.67
C SER A 172 -16.07 15.58 5.55
N HIS A 173 -15.52 14.49 6.10
CA HIS A 173 -16.24 13.64 7.08
C HIS A 173 -16.27 14.24 8.50
N THR A 174 -15.39 15.20 8.81
CA THR A 174 -15.34 15.84 10.14
C THR A 174 -16.27 17.05 10.25
N PHE A 175 -16.58 17.71 9.13
CA PHE A 175 -17.51 18.84 9.08
C PHE A 175 -18.79 18.45 8.33
N GLY A 176 -19.61 17.61 8.95
CA GLY A 176 -21.00 17.50 8.55
C GLY A 176 -21.69 18.84 8.77
N SER A 177 -22.01 19.54 7.68
CA SER A 177 -22.99 20.63 7.57
C SER A 177 -23.15 21.51 8.82
N ILE A 178 -22.29 22.52 8.96
CA ILE A 178 -22.71 23.77 9.60
C ILE A 178 -23.60 24.45 8.56
N GLU A 179 -24.89 24.09 8.53
CA GLU A 179 -25.90 24.91 7.87
C GLU A 179 -25.89 26.28 8.56
N ALA A 180 -25.78 27.31 7.73
CA ALA A 180 -25.86 28.70 8.12
C ALA A 180 -27.22 28.94 8.80
N VAL A 181 -27.20 29.17 10.12
CA VAL A 181 -28.30 29.85 10.80
C VAL A 181 -28.18 31.32 10.43
N ALA A 182 -28.96 31.71 9.43
CA ALA A 182 -29.33 33.09 9.16
C ALA A 182 -30.51 33.50 10.05
#